data_AF-A0A8H5G5H3-F1
#
_entry.id   AF-A0A8H5G5H3-F1
#
_cell.length_a   1.000
_cell.length_b   1.000
_cell.length_c   1.000
_cell.angle_alpha   90.00
_cell.angle_beta   90.00
_cell.angle_gamma   90.00
#
_symmetry.space_group_name_H-M   'P 1'
#
loop_
_entity.id
_entity.type
_entity.pdbx_description
1 polymer ?
#
loop_
_entity_poly.entity_id
_entity_poly.type
_entity_poly.pdbx_seq_one_letter_code
_entity_poly.pdbx_strand_id
1 'polypeptide(L)'
;MPAPEVVSPSQDARPIVGHVNLMVDTYIANATTEDLRSSIRGLLSSGMPGVASAFTMAARQRLDQVDVDSIPGSRPLFEYGISNDGEPLPTDWLFETLARFKWDSQGEMAKALTVVDSDISQAIQSCKEEMDAGRASDVEEVRVIVQYLRSAVDQSMMDVESWGGEFPFERASFSIEYWKL
;
A
#
# COMPACT_ATOMS: atom_id res chain seq x y z
N MET A 1 35.67 0.18 66.26
CA MET A 1 34.69 -0.81 65.76
C MET A 1 34.49 -0.52 64.27
N PRO A 2 34.97 -1.36 63.34
CA PRO A 2 34.69 -1.20 61.91
C PRO A 2 33.22 -1.57 61.59
N ALA A 3 32.65 -0.91 60.58
CA ALA A 3 31.25 -1.05 60.15
C ALA A 3 31.04 -2.30 59.27
N PRO A 4 29.83 -2.91 59.23
CA PRO A 4 29.57 -4.15 58.51
C PRO A 4 29.46 -3.94 57.00
N GLU A 5 29.98 -4.91 56.24
CA GLU A 5 29.96 -4.96 54.77
C GLU A 5 28.55 -5.19 54.21
N VAL A 6 28.21 -4.46 53.16
CA VAL A 6 26.93 -4.58 52.45
C VAL A 6 27.02 -5.73 51.45
N VAL A 7 26.30 -6.81 51.73
CA VAL A 7 26.10 -7.94 50.81
C VAL A 7 25.30 -7.47 49.60
N SER A 8 25.86 -7.56 48.40
CA SER A 8 25.13 -7.33 47.15
C SER A 8 24.16 -8.48 46.87
N PRO A 9 22.85 -8.24 46.69
CA PRO A 9 21.95 -9.31 46.31
C PRO A 9 22.09 -9.62 44.82
N SER A 10 22.32 -10.91 44.56
CA SER A 10 22.31 -11.62 43.29
C SER A 10 21.16 -11.16 42.38
N GLN A 11 21.48 -10.78 41.14
CA GLN A 11 20.48 -10.51 40.10
C GLN A 11 19.83 -11.83 39.68
N ASP A 12 18.73 -12.19 40.34
CA ASP A 12 17.80 -13.20 39.85
C ASP A 12 17.19 -12.72 38.52
N ALA A 13 17.54 -13.41 37.44
CA ALA A 13 16.94 -13.29 36.12
C ALA A 13 15.47 -13.74 36.17
N ARG A 14 14.55 -12.81 36.46
CA ARG A 14 13.13 -13.02 36.21
C ARG A 14 12.81 -12.63 34.76
N PRO A 15 12.03 -13.43 34.02
CA PRO A 15 11.53 -13.02 32.73
C PRO A 15 10.57 -11.85 32.94
N ILE A 16 10.91 -10.69 32.39
CA ILE A 16 10.05 -9.50 32.40
C ILE A 16 8.90 -9.80 31.45
N VAL A 17 7.76 -10.22 32.00
CA VAL A 17 6.48 -10.20 31.29
C VAL A 17 6.23 -8.74 30.95
N GLY A 18 6.36 -8.39 29.67
CA GLY A 18 6.24 -7.02 29.17
C GLY A 18 4.97 -6.38 29.70
N HIS A 19 5.12 -5.28 30.46
CA HIS A 19 3.97 -4.54 30.97
C HIS A 19 3.09 -4.14 29.79
N VAL A 20 1.86 -4.64 29.78
CA VAL A 20 0.80 -4.23 28.87
C VAL A 20 0.55 -2.74 29.13
N ASN A 21 0.89 -1.89 28.17
CA ASN A 21 0.86 -0.44 28.36
C ASN A 21 -0.58 0.05 28.16
N LEU A 22 -1.32 0.13 29.28
CA LEU A 22 -2.72 0.52 29.32
C LEU A 22 -3.03 1.83 28.55
N MET A 23 -2.08 2.77 28.51
CA MET A 23 -2.23 4.02 27.76
C MET A 23 -2.16 3.79 26.24
N VAL A 24 -1.29 2.89 25.79
CA VAL A 24 -1.18 2.49 24.39
C VAL A 24 -2.41 1.67 23.99
N ASP A 25 -2.87 0.75 24.83
CA ASP A 25 -4.08 -0.04 24.56
C ASP A 25 -5.33 0.83 24.48
N THR A 26 -5.46 1.79 25.40
CA THR A 26 -6.56 2.76 25.38
C THR A 26 -6.50 3.63 24.13
N TYR A 27 -5.31 4.05 23.71
CA TYR A 27 -5.13 4.78 22.45
C TYR A 27 -5.55 3.92 21.25
N ILE A 28 -5.05 2.69 21.13
CA ILE A 28 -5.36 1.79 20.02
C ILE A 28 -6.87 1.50 19.94
N ALA A 29 -7.52 1.29 21.09
CA ALA A 29 -8.95 0.99 21.15
C ALA A 29 -9.85 2.17 20.73
N ASN A 30 -9.37 3.40 20.84
CA ASN A 30 -10.14 4.62 20.55
C ASN A 30 -9.66 5.38 19.30
N ALA A 31 -8.52 4.99 18.72
CA ALA A 31 -7.96 5.63 17.53
C ALA A 31 -8.76 5.30 16.27
N THR A 32 -8.93 6.27 15.38
CA THR A 32 -9.48 6.00 14.04
C THR A 32 -8.45 5.27 13.18
N THR A 33 -8.89 4.69 12.06
CA THR A 33 -7.97 4.03 11.11
C THR A 33 -6.93 4.99 10.54
N GLU A 34 -7.27 6.28 10.40
CA GLU A 34 -6.32 7.29 9.92
C GLU A 34 -5.30 7.65 11.00
N ASP A 35 -5.72 7.76 12.26
CA ASP A 35 -4.81 8.05 13.39
C ASP A 35 -3.78 6.93 13.57
N LEU A 36 -4.21 5.67 13.46
CA LEU A 36 -3.33 4.51 13.51
C LEU A 36 -2.34 4.52 12.35
N ARG A 37 -2.83 4.78 11.13
CA ARG A 37 -1.99 4.83 9.92
C ARG A 37 -0.94 5.93 10.00
N SER A 38 -1.33 7.12 10.43
CA SER A 38 -0.44 8.27 10.64
C SER A 38 0.64 7.96 11.67
N SER A 39 0.26 7.40 12.82
CA SER A 39 1.18 7.03 13.89
C SER A 39 2.17 5.94 13.47
N ILE A 40 1.71 4.91 12.74
CA ILE A 40 2.59 3.86 12.19
C ILE A 40 3.58 4.46 11.19
N ARG A 41 3.13 5.33 10.28
CA ARG A 41 4.05 6.02 9.34
C ARG A 41 5.10 6.83 10.09
N GLY A 42 4.71 7.58 11.13
CA GLY A 42 5.62 8.33 11.98
C GLY A 42 6.66 7.43 12.70
N LEU A 43 6.23 6.28 13.18
CA LEU A 43 7.14 5.30 13.80
C LEU A 43 8.11 4.70 12.79
N LEU A 44 7.64 4.36 11.59
CA LEU A 44 8.49 3.82 10.52
C LEU A 44 9.46 4.86 9.96
N SER A 45 9.05 6.14 9.88
CA SER A 45 9.88 7.24 9.39
C SER A 45 10.86 7.78 10.43
N SER A 46 10.67 7.47 11.73
CA SER A 46 11.58 7.88 12.81
C SER A 46 13.02 7.35 12.67
N GLY A 47 13.26 6.43 11.73
CA GLY A 47 14.60 6.00 11.33
C GLY A 47 15.28 5.04 12.30
N MET A 48 14.56 4.52 13.30
CA MET A 48 15.10 3.49 14.19
C MET A 48 15.43 2.21 13.41
N PRO A 49 16.71 1.77 13.37
CA PRO A 49 17.08 0.55 12.66
C PRO A 49 16.31 -0.65 13.20
N GLY A 50 15.67 -1.42 12.32
CA GLY A 50 14.98 -2.66 12.66
C GLY A 50 13.49 -2.52 13.01
N VAL A 51 12.95 -1.32 13.22
CA VAL A 51 11.50 -1.14 13.48
C VAL A 51 10.68 -1.50 12.24
N ALA A 52 11.12 -1.06 11.07
CA ALA A 52 10.43 -1.36 9.81
C ALA A 52 10.44 -2.86 9.49
N SER A 53 11.58 -3.54 9.65
CA SER A 53 11.66 -4.98 9.39
C SER A 53 10.85 -5.80 10.40
N ALA A 54 10.90 -5.45 11.69
CA ALA A 54 10.09 -6.09 12.72
C ALA A 54 8.59 -5.89 12.47
N PHE A 55 8.19 -4.69 12.07
CA PHE A 55 6.81 -4.41 11.69
C PHE A 55 6.38 -5.23 10.48
N THR A 56 7.19 -5.28 9.41
CA THR A 56 6.90 -6.11 8.23
C THR A 56 6.77 -7.60 8.57
N MET A 57 7.65 -8.13 9.44
CA MET A 57 7.57 -9.51 9.89
C MET A 57 6.28 -9.78 10.69
N ALA A 58 5.95 -8.92 11.65
CA ALA A 58 4.73 -9.06 12.45
C ALA A 58 3.46 -8.94 11.58
N ALA A 59 3.46 -8.03 10.60
CA ALA A 59 2.36 -7.88 9.66
C ALA A 59 2.17 -9.14 8.80
N ARG A 60 3.26 -9.70 8.26
CA ARG A 60 3.22 -10.95 7.48
C ARG A 60 2.71 -12.12 8.32
N GLN A 61 3.28 -12.31 9.51
CA GLN A 61 2.83 -13.35 10.44
C GLN A 61 1.35 -13.20 10.80
N ARG A 62 0.85 -11.97 10.94
CA ARG A 62 -0.56 -11.74 11.19
C ARG A 62 -1.43 -12.06 9.98
N LEU A 63 -1.00 -11.72 8.76
CA LEU A 63 -1.72 -12.08 7.54
C LEU A 63 -1.80 -13.60 7.35
N ASP A 64 -0.75 -14.34 7.71
CA ASP A 64 -0.76 -15.80 7.65
C ASP A 64 -1.69 -16.44 8.71
N GLN A 65 -1.92 -15.75 9.83
CA GLN A 65 -2.81 -16.19 10.91
C GLN A 65 -4.26 -15.74 10.74
N VAL A 66 -4.49 -14.66 9.99
CA VAL A 66 -5.83 -14.21 9.63
C VAL A 66 -6.25 -15.06 8.45
N ASP A 67 -6.89 -16.18 8.76
CA ASP A 67 -7.56 -17.00 7.78
C ASP A 67 -8.64 -16.15 7.07
N VAL A 68 -8.34 -15.71 5.85
CA VAL A 68 -9.25 -14.92 5.01
C VAL A 68 -10.54 -15.69 4.72
N ASP A 69 -10.55 -17.02 4.93
CA ASP A 69 -11.71 -17.88 4.72
C ASP A 69 -12.76 -17.83 5.83
N SER A 70 -12.55 -17.04 6.90
CA SER A 70 -13.50 -16.94 8.01
C SER A 70 -13.91 -15.52 8.35
N ILE A 71 -14.27 -14.70 7.34
CA ILE A 71 -15.22 -13.60 7.60
C ILE A 71 -16.58 -14.27 7.84
N PRO A 72 -17.12 -14.27 9.09
CA PRO A 72 -18.42 -14.88 9.35
C PRO A 72 -19.48 -14.14 8.53
N GLY A 73 -20.07 -14.83 7.56
CA GLY A 73 -21.03 -14.25 6.61
C GLY A 73 -20.48 -13.86 5.24
N SER A 74 -19.23 -14.20 4.91
CA SER A 74 -18.72 -14.11 3.54
C SER A 74 -19.48 -15.09 2.66
N ARG A 75 -20.36 -14.57 1.80
CA ARG A 75 -21.01 -15.39 0.77
C ARG A 75 -19.96 -15.75 -0.29
N PRO A 76 -19.95 -16.98 -0.81
CA PRO A 76 -19.00 -17.35 -1.85
C PRO A 76 -19.23 -16.49 -3.09
N LEU A 77 -18.13 -15.97 -3.68
CA LEU A 77 -18.18 -15.20 -4.93
C LEU A 77 -18.42 -16.09 -6.16
N PHE A 78 -18.06 -17.37 -6.04
CA PHE A 78 -18.26 -18.38 -7.07
C PHE A 78 -18.84 -19.65 -6.43
N GLU A 79 -19.80 -20.27 -7.11
CA GLU A 79 -20.40 -21.54 -6.72
C GLU A 79 -20.08 -22.60 -7.79
N TYR A 80 -19.75 -23.80 -7.32
CA TYR A 80 -19.59 -24.96 -8.19
C TYR A 80 -20.94 -25.66 -8.32
N GLY A 81 -21.56 -25.57 -9.49
CA GLY A 81 -22.80 -26.26 -9.77
C GLY A 81 -22.59 -27.79 -9.78
N ILE A 82 -23.56 -28.54 -9.24
CA ILE A 82 -23.54 -30.02 -9.19
C ILE A 82 -23.48 -30.65 -10.60
N SER A 83 -23.82 -29.87 -11.64
CA SER A 83 -24.03 -30.33 -13.02
C SER A 83 -23.07 -29.77 -14.06
N ASN A 84 -22.16 -28.86 -13.68
CA ASN A 84 -21.19 -28.26 -14.60
C ASN A 84 -19.80 -28.81 -14.28
N ASP A 85 -19.05 -29.19 -15.33
CA ASP A 85 -17.75 -29.88 -15.32
C ASP A 85 -16.60 -29.11 -14.63
N GLY A 86 -16.76 -28.71 -13.38
CA GLY A 86 -15.74 -28.03 -12.57
C GLY A 86 -15.57 -26.53 -12.86
N GLU A 87 -16.39 -25.94 -13.73
CA GLU A 87 -16.36 -24.49 -14.01
C GLU A 87 -17.07 -23.72 -12.89
N PRO A 88 -16.38 -22.81 -12.17
CA PRO A 88 -16.98 -21.97 -11.13
C PRO A 88 -17.97 -20.99 -11.76
N LEU A 89 -19.23 -21.03 -11.32
CA LEU A 89 -20.24 -20.07 -11.74
C LEU A 89 -20.20 -18.84 -10.82
N PRO A 90 -20.18 -17.62 -11.36
CA PRO A 90 -20.25 -16.39 -10.55
C PRO A 90 -21.59 -16.33 -9.81
N THR A 91 -21.56 -15.98 -8.52
CA THR A 91 -22.77 -15.83 -7.71
C THR A 91 -23.38 -14.44 -7.82
N ASP A 92 -24.65 -14.28 -7.45
CA ASP A 92 -25.29 -12.96 -7.32
C ASP A 92 -24.51 -12.06 -6.34
N TRP A 93 -23.87 -12.65 -5.34
CA TRP A 93 -23.03 -11.91 -4.41
C TRP A 93 -21.79 -11.31 -5.07
N LEU A 94 -21.19 -11.97 -6.05
CA LEU A 94 -20.11 -11.37 -6.85
C LEU A 94 -20.63 -10.13 -7.59
N PHE A 95 -21.78 -10.23 -8.26
CA PHE A 95 -22.36 -9.10 -8.98
C PHE A 95 -22.78 -7.96 -8.05
N GLU A 96 -23.37 -8.26 -6.88
CA GLU A 96 -23.68 -7.26 -5.85
C GLU A 96 -22.41 -6.59 -5.31
N THR A 97 -21.35 -7.37 -5.07
CA THR A 97 -20.06 -6.86 -4.59
C THR A 97 -19.43 -5.95 -5.64
N LEU A 98 -19.34 -6.40 -6.90
CA LEU A 98 -18.84 -5.59 -8.01
C LEU A 98 -19.69 -4.34 -8.23
N ALA A 99 -21.01 -4.42 -8.04
CA ALA A 99 -21.90 -3.26 -8.12
C ALA A 99 -21.67 -2.23 -7.00
N ARG A 100 -21.23 -2.66 -5.82
CA ARG A 100 -20.85 -1.77 -4.70
C ARG A 100 -19.48 -1.12 -4.91
N PHE A 101 -18.56 -1.82 -5.57
CA PHE A 101 -17.22 -1.33 -5.89
C PHE A 101 -17.15 -0.69 -7.28
N LYS A 102 -18.28 -0.21 -7.82
CA LYS A 102 -18.26 0.57 -9.05
C LYS A 102 -17.27 1.71 -8.92
N TRP A 103 -16.53 1.95 -10.00
CA TRP A 103 -15.70 3.13 -10.12
C TRP A 103 -16.52 4.37 -9.83
N ASP A 104 -16.04 5.13 -8.86
CA ASP A 104 -16.54 6.44 -8.49
C ASP A 104 -15.39 7.41 -8.72
N SER A 105 -15.55 8.35 -9.66
CA SER A 105 -14.51 9.33 -9.95
C SER A 105 -14.26 10.30 -8.79
N GLN A 106 -15.13 10.33 -7.79
CA GLN A 106 -14.95 11.09 -6.54
C GLN A 106 -14.57 10.19 -5.35
N GLY A 107 -14.47 8.88 -5.56
CA GLY A 107 -14.17 7.88 -4.54
C GLY A 107 -12.70 7.87 -4.10
N GLU A 108 -12.40 7.11 -3.04
CA GLU A 108 -11.05 6.99 -2.48
C GLU A 108 -10.03 6.42 -3.49
N MET A 109 -10.45 5.52 -4.38
CA MET A 109 -9.59 4.99 -5.44
C MET A 109 -9.20 6.08 -6.45
N ALA A 110 -10.15 6.92 -6.88
CA ALA A 110 -9.87 8.03 -7.78
C ALA A 110 -8.90 9.03 -7.12
N LYS A 111 -9.10 9.35 -5.84
CA LYS A 111 -8.14 10.19 -5.08
C LYS A 111 -6.75 9.58 -5.02
N ALA A 112 -6.63 8.28 -4.77
CA ALA A 112 -5.35 7.59 -4.74
C ALA A 112 -4.66 7.63 -6.11
N LEU A 113 -5.41 7.41 -7.20
CA LEU A 113 -4.87 7.48 -8.56
C LEU A 113 -4.46 8.90 -8.96
N THR A 114 -5.16 9.94 -8.50
CA THR A 114 -4.73 11.34 -8.67
C THR A 114 -3.39 11.62 -7.98
N VAL A 115 -3.13 11.02 -6.82
CA VAL A 115 -1.81 11.13 -6.16
C VAL A 115 -0.74 10.45 -7.00
N VAL A 116 -1.02 9.24 -7.51
CA VAL A 116 -0.11 8.51 -8.39
C VAL A 116 0.17 9.30 -9.69
N ASP A 117 -0.85 9.89 -10.31
CA ASP A 117 -0.70 10.75 -11.50
C ASP A 117 0.21 11.96 -11.23
N SER A 118 0.05 12.58 -10.05
CA SER A 118 0.93 13.66 -9.61
C SER A 118 2.37 13.21 -9.46
N ASP A 119 2.61 12.05 -8.82
CA ASP A 119 3.96 11.52 -8.60
C ASP A 119 4.64 11.15 -9.93
N ILE A 120 3.91 10.52 -10.85
CA ILE A 120 4.41 10.20 -12.20
C ILE A 120 4.78 11.50 -12.94
N SER A 121 3.91 12.50 -12.88
CA SER A 121 4.16 13.80 -13.51
C SER A 121 5.42 14.48 -12.95
N GLN A 122 5.62 14.44 -11.63
CA GLN A 122 6.82 14.96 -10.97
C GLN A 122 8.08 14.19 -11.34
N ALA A 123 8.01 12.85 -11.41
CA ALA A 123 9.14 12.02 -11.84
C ALA A 123 9.56 12.36 -13.27
N ILE A 124 8.61 12.48 -14.20
CA ILE A 124 8.88 12.91 -15.58
C ILE A 124 9.53 14.29 -15.61
N GLN A 125 9.00 15.24 -14.83
CA GLN A 125 9.55 16.60 -14.78
C GLN A 125 10.97 16.62 -14.22
N SER A 126 11.25 15.84 -13.17
CA SER A 126 12.60 15.68 -12.64
C SER A 126 13.56 15.10 -13.67
N CYS A 127 13.14 14.08 -14.43
CA CYS A 127 13.96 13.51 -15.50
C CYS A 127 14.24 14.52 -16.62
N LYS A 128 13.27 15.35 -17.01
CA LYS A 128 13.48 16.46 -17.97
C LYS A 128 14.56 17.42 -17.49
N GLU A 129 14.50 17.84 -16.23
CA GLU A 129 15.47 18.77 -15.64
C GLU A 129 16.88 18.18 -15.55
N GLU A 130 17.01 16.90 -15.22
CA GLU A 130 18.29 16.20 -15.21
C GLU A 130 18.89 16.07 -16.62
N MET A 131 18.04 15.86 -17.64
CA MET A 131 18.44 15.86 -19.04
C MET A 131 18.89 17.24 -19.53
N ASP A 132 18.09 18.28 -19.27
CA ASP A 132 18.38 19.65 -19.67
C ASP A 132 19.65 20.19 -18.99
N ALA A 133 19.93 19.72 -17.77
CA ALA A 133 21.16 20.04 -17.06
C ALA A 133 22.39 19.23 -17.51
N GLY A 134 22.23 18.33 -18.50
CA GLY A 134 23.31 17.50 -19.04
C GLY A 134 23.84 16.45 -18.06
N ARG A 135 23.07 16.10 -17.03
CA ARG A 135 23.43 15.10 -16.01
C ARG A 135 22.96 13.69 -16.37
N ALA A 136 22.03 13.56 -17.31
CA ALA A 136 21.61 12.28 -17.83
C ALA A 136 22.72 11.64 -18.68
N SER A 137 23.18 10.46 -18.25
CA SER A 137 24.30 9.74 -18.89
C SER A 137 23.91 9.00 -20.16
N ASP A 138 22.63 8.67 -20.36
CA ASP A 138 22.16 7.90 -21.51
C ASP A 138 20.78 8.39 -22.00
N VAL A 139 20.80 9.19 -23.06
CA VAL A 139 19.58 9.73 -23.70
C VAL A 139 18.78 8.62 -24.40
N GLU A 140 19.43 7.55 -24.85
CA GLU A 140 18.77 6.45 -25.56
C GLU A 140 18.01 5.55 -24.57
N GLU A 141 18.58 5.29 -23.40
CA GLU A 141 17.88 4.61 -22.31
C GLU A 141 16.63 5.39 -21.88
N VAL A 142 16.73 6.71 -21.74
CA VAL A 142 15.57 7.56 -21.40
C VAL A 142 14.51 7.52 -22.51
N ARG A 143 14.90 7.53 -23.79
CA ARG A 143 13.98 7.41 -24.92
C ARG A 143 13.17 6.11 -24.86
N VAL A 144 13.83 4.98 -24.58
CA VAL A 144 13.18 3.66 -24.44
C VAL A 144 12.17 3.67 -23.28
N ILE A 145 12.57 4.19 -22.11
CA ILE A 145 11.69 4.27 -20.94
C ILE A 145 10.46 5.15 -21.23
N VAL A 146 10.66 6.31 -21.87
CA VAL A 146 9.56 7.20 -22.25
C VAL A 146 8.61 6.53 -23.25
N GLN A 147 9.13 5.75 -24.20
CA GLN A 147 8.29 5.02 -25.14
C GLN A 147 7.47 3.93 -24.43
N TYR A 148 8.06 3.22 -23.46
CA TYR A 148 7.33 2.27 -22.62
C TYR A 148 6.22 2.96 -21.82
N LEU A 149 6.54 4.12 -21.23
CA LEU A 149 5.58 4.90 -20.44
C LEU A 149 4.41 5.40 -21.31
N ARG A 150 4.67 5.84 -22.55
CA ARG A 150 3.62 6.16 -23.55
C ARG A 150 2.69 4.98 -23.78
N SER A 151 3.26 3.82 -24.13
CA SER A 151 2.46 2.62 -24.40
C SER A 151 1.63 2.17 -23.19
N ALA A 152 2.17 2.28 -21.98
CA ALA A 152 1.44 1.93 -20.76
C ALA A 152 0.28 2.89 -20.48
N VAL A 153 0.49 4.21 -20.66
CA VAL A 153 -0.56 5.24 -20.50
C VAL A 153 -1.64 5.09 -21.57
N ASP A 154 -1.25 4.86 -22.83
CA ASP A 154 -2.20 4.62 -23.94
C ASP A 154 -3.04 3.37 -23.69
N GLN A 155 -2.42 2.27 -23.25
CA GLN A 155 -3.16 1.05 -22.91
C GLN A 155 -4.13 1.29 -21.74
N SER A 156 -3.69 2.02 -20.71
CA SER A 156 -4.57 2.38 -19.59
C SER A 156 -5.73 3.26 -20.05
N MET A 157 -5.54 4.14 -21.03
CA MET A 157 -6.61 4.95 -21.59
C MET A 157 -7.62 4.10 -22.36
N MET A 158 -7.16 3.16 -23.21
CA MET A 158 -8.03 2.22 -23.91
C MET A 158 -8.82 1.33 -22.96
N ASP A 159 -8.15 0.84 -21.91
CA ASP A 159 -8.79 0.07 -20.85
C ASP A 159 -9.86 0.93 -20.19
N VAL A 160 -9.59 2.23 -19.93
CA VAL A 160 -10.55 3.18 -19.34
C VAL A 160 -11.77 3.47 -20.20
N GLU A 161 -11.57 3.64 -21.50
CA GLU A 161 -12.65 3.81 -22.45
C GLU A 161 -13.54 2.56 -22.53
N SER A 162 -12.96 1.35 -22.41
CA SER A 162 -13.70 0.09 -22.57
C SER A 162 -14.79 -0.14 -21.52
N TRP A 163 -14.60 0.37 -20.30
CA TRP A 163 -15.57 0.32 -19.20
C TRP A 163 -16.28 1.66 -18.94
N GLY A 164 -16.05 2.67 -19.80
CA GLY A 164 -16.70 3.98 -19.72
C GLY A 164 -16.30 4.81 -18.50
N GLY A 165 -15.09 4.61 -17.98
CA GLY A 165 -14.56 5.33 -16.83
C GLY A 165 -13.97 6.70 -17.19
N GLU A 166 -13.60 7.46 -16.15
CA GLU A 166 -12.85 8.71 -16.29
C GLU A 166 -11.36 8.40 -16.19
N PHE A 167 -10.55 8.94 -17.11
CA PHE A 167 -9.13 8.62 -17.18
C PHE A 167 -8.35 9.31 -16.06
N PRO A 168 -7.66 8.57 -15.18
CA PRO A 168 -7.07 9.15 -13.97
C PRO A 168 -5.67 9.75 -14.17
N PHE A 169 -5.02 9.50 -15.32
CA PHE A 169 -3.62 9.87 -15.56
C PHE A 169 -3.44 11.01 -16.57
N GLU A 170 -4.37 11.98 -16.57
CA GLU A 170 -4.34 13.08 -17.54
C GLU A 170 -3.02 13.85 -17.48
N ARG A 171 -2.50 14.19 -16.29
CA ARG A 171 -1.30 15.02 -16.17
C ARG A 171 -0.06 14.26 -16.62
N ALA A 172 0.05 12.99 -16.25
CA ALA A 172 1.14 12.15 -16.73
C ALA A 172 1.10 12.03 -18.24
N SER A 173 -0.07 11.76 -18.83
CA SER A 173 -0.26 11.69 -20.28
C SER A 173 0.19 12.98 -20.99
N PHE A 174 -0.31 14.13 -20.53
CA PHE A 174 0.12 15.44 -21.03
C PHE A 174 1.63 15.64 -20.87
N SER A 175 2.21 15.33 -19.72
CA SER A 175 3.65 15.54 -19.49
C SER A 175 4.51 14.71 -20.45
N ILE A 176 4.08 13.48 -20.79
CA ILE A 176 4.78 12.58 -21.70
C ILE A 176 4.62 13.00 -23.16
N GLU A 177 3.41 13.41 -23.57
CA GLU A 177 3.12 13.82 -24.95
C GLU A 177 3.96 15.04 -25.37
N TYR A 178 4.11 16.01 -24.46
CA TYR A 178 4.88 17.22 -24.72
C TYR A 178 6.40 17.03 -24.48
N TRP A 179 6.84 15.88 -23.99
CA TRP A 179 8.27 15.59 -23.88
C TRP A 179 8.87 15.19 -25.25
N LYS A 180 9.48 16.18 -25.91
CA LYS A 180 10.19 15.98 -27.17
C LYS A 180 11.61 15.48 -26.89
N LEU A 181 11.78 14.15 -26.95
CA LEU A 181 13.06 13.46 -26.96
C LEU A 181 13.43 13.00 -28.35
#